data_AF-A0A349DW83-F1
#
_entry.id   AF-A0A349DW83-F1
#
_cell.length_a   1.000
_cell.length_b   1.000
_cell.length_c   1.000
_cell.angle_alpha   90.00
_cell.angle_beta   90.00
_cell.angle_gamma   90.00
#
_symmetry.space_group_name_H-M   'P 1'
#
loop_
_entity.id
_entity.type
_entity.pdbx_description
1 polymer ?
#
loop_
_entity_poly.entity_id
_entity_poly.type
_entity_poly.pdbx_seq_one_letter_code
_entity_poly.pdbx_strand_id
1 'polypeptide(L)'
;MFNASSLLAQSQPPSKEQFQQSKAQWAKLQKQCKQTYAYTLLTSAHDRTIETRVVVQNGQVTAALMTTKIPNQATQRTAFVPAPTQGIFTMEKIYQDIEQRIWPKAGQNLKISYDSEGILQEAGYERVGCKGDCYEGYRIKDIRLKLGIQERIILSMVKWEQQKAQWNNTYYFIAISGGKAAGYSSERTIYVRNGKVIKVSEVRVNYKTNTSSRRLYTRTERSKTGNLDGFYTYALTKVAPVSPDKKDVYFKTGESGLISLVGTALKNCEDDCFTGYTIARIRSF
;
A
#
# COMPACT_ATOMS: atom_id res chain seq x y z
N MET A 1 -18.46 -35.70 41.67
CA MET A 1 -17.53 -34.55 41.75
C MET A 1 -16.43 -34.80 40.75
N PHE A 2 -16.46 -34.12 39.60
CA PHE A 2 -15.38 -34.18 38.61
C PHE A 2 -14.48 -32.97 38.82
N ASN A 3 -13.27 -33.21 39.34
CA ASN A 3 -12.22 -32.20 39.41
C ASN A 3 -11.54 -32.10 38.03
N ALA A 4 -11.89 -31.07 37.26
CA ALA A 4 -11.14 -30.67 36.08
C ALA A 4 -10.08 -29.64 36.50
N SER A 5 -8.94 -30.13 36.99
CA SER A 5 -7.73 -29.31 37.11
C SER A 5 -7.16 -29.07 35.71
N SER A 6 -7.56 -27.95 35.11
CA SER A 6 -6.91 -27.40 33.91
C SER A 6 -5.48 -27.03 34.28
N LEU A 7 -4.53 -27.89 33.90
CA LEU A 7 -3.11 -27.58 33.91
C LEU A 7 -2.86 -26.47 32.89
N LEU A 8 -2.71 -25.24 33.38
CA LEU A 8 -2.11 -24.14 32.62
C LEU A 8 -0.69 -24.57 32.25
N ALA A 9 -0.51 -25.02 31.01
CA ALA A 9 0.81 -25.26 30.45
C ALA A 9 1.58 -23.93 30.51
N GLN A 10 2.55 -23.83 31.41
CA GLN A 10 3.48 -22.72 31.45
C GLN A 10 4.20 -22.69 30.10
N SER A 11 3.91 -21.68 29.28
CA SER A 11 4.60 -21.48 28.00
C SER A 11 6.09 -21.37 28.29
N GLN A 12 6.88 -22.31 27.75
CA GLN A 12 8.32 -22.25 27.87
C GLN A 12 8.83 -20.86 27.44
N PRO A 13 9.80 -20.27 28.16
CA PRO A 13 10.35 -18.98 27.77
C PRO A 13 10.87 -19.05 26.33
N PRO A 14 10.70 -17.97 25.53
CA PRO A 14 11.11 -17.98 24.13
C PRO A 14 12.61 -18.29 24.02
N SER A 15 12.96 -19.27 23.18
CA SER A 15 14.35 -19.70 23.03
C SER A 15 15.16 -18.67 22.25
N LYS A 16 16.25 -18.18 22.86
CA LYS A 16 17.25 -17.34 22.19
C LYS A 16 17.82 -18.02 20.94
N GLU A 17 17.93 -19.34 20.97
CA GLU A 17 18.41 -20.12 19.82
C GLU A 17 17.45 -20.03 18.63
N GLN A 18 16.14 -20.21 18.85
CA GLN A 18 15.12 -20.08 17.80
C GLN A 18 15.13 -18.69 17.18
N PHE A 19 15.34 -17.64 17.98
CA PHE A 19 15.44 -16.28 17.48
C PHE A 19 16.65 -16.09 16.58
N GLN A 20 17.81 -16.63 16.96
CA GLN A 20 19.01 -16.58 16.11
C GLN A 20 18.86 -17.42 14.84
N GLN A 21 18.19 -18.57 14.91
CA GLN A 21 17.85 -19.37 13.72
C GLN A 21 16.95 -18.57 12.77
N SER A 22 15.93 -17.89 13.29
CA SER A 22 15.03 -17.02 12.51
C SER A 22 15.78 -15.86 11.85
N LYS A 23 16.65 -15.18 12.60
CA LYS A 23 17.52 -14.10 12.10
C LYS A 23 18.45 -14.60 10.98
N ALA A 24 19.07 -15.77 11.15
CA ALA A 24 19.92 -16.39 10.14
C ALA A 24 19.13 -16.79 8.88
N GLN A 25 17.91 -17.30 9.06
CA GLN A 25 17.01 -17.62 7.95
C GLN A 25 16.60 -16.37 7.18
N TRP A 26 16.25 -15.28 7.88
CA TRP A 26 15.98 -13.99 7.25
C TRP A 26 17.19 -13.50 6.44
N ALA A 27 18.40 -13.59 6.97
CA ALA A 27 19.61 -13.18 6.24
C ALA A 27 19.81 -13.95 4.92
N LYS A 28 19.37 -15.22 4.83
CA LYS A 28 19.37 -15.99 3.57
C LYS A 28 18.34 -15.43 2.59
N LEU A 29 17.10 -15.20 3.04
CA LEU A 29 16.03 -14.65 2.21
C LEU A 29 16.35 -13.24 1.70
N GLN A 30 16.96 -12.41 2.54
CA GLN A 30 17.37 -11.05 2.18
C GLN A 30 18.39 -11.04 1.03
N LYS A 31 19.31 -12.02 0.99
CA LYS A 31 20.23 -12.20 -0.15
C LYS A 31 19.49 -12.60 -1.42
N GLN A 32 18.53 -13.51 -1.32
CA GLN A 32 17.72 -13.97 -2.46
C GLN A 32 16.91 -12.84 -3.10
N CYS A 33 16.31 -11.97 -2.29
CA CYS A 33 15.50 -10.85 -2.77
C CYS A 33 16.31 -9.59 -3.09
N LYS A 34 17.65 -9.64 -3.06
CA LYS A 34 18.54 -8.48 -3.26
C LYS A 34 18.14 -7.29 -2.38
N GLN A 35 17.76 -7.58 -1.12
CA GLN A 35 17.29 -6.59 -0.15
C GLN A 35 16.08 -5.77 -0.61
N THR A 36 15.26 -6.32 -1.51
CA THR A 36 14.04 -5.69 -2.01
C THR A 36 12.84 -6.57 -1.70
N TYR A 37 11.99 -6.10 -0.80
CA TYR A 37 10.86 -6.88 -0.28
C TYR A 37 9.80 -5.94 0.30
N ALA A 38 8.65 -6.47 0.68
CA ALA A 38 7.64 -5.74 1.43
C ALA A 38 7.14 -6.59 2.60
N TYR A 39 6.63 -5.96 3.63
CA TYR A 39 6.04 -6.65 4.77
C TYR A 39 4.93 -5.80 5.40
N THR A 40 4.05 -6.43 6.17
CA THR A 40 2.92 -5.74 6.82
C THR A 40 3.08 -5.76 8.33
N LEU A 41 3.17 -4.58 8.94
CA LEU A 41 3.09 -4.42 10.39
C LEU A 41 1.63 -4.33 10.83
N LEU A 42 1.31 -4.97 11.95
CA LEU A 42 0.03 -4.87 12.64
C LEU A 42 0.20 -4.09 13.94
N THR A 43 -0.66 -3.12 14.12
CA THR A 43 -0.83 -2.43 15.41
C THR A 43 -2.33 -2.36 15.70
N SER A 44 -2.67 -2.64 16.96
CA SER A 44 -4.05 -2.51 17.45
C SER A 44 -4.11 -1.33 18.40
N ALA A 45 -5.17 -0.56 18.21
CA ALA A 45 -5.46 0.80 18.65
C ALA A 45 -6.73 1.02 19.50
N HIS A 46 -7.15 0.16 20.44
CA HIS A 46 -8.51 0.03 20.96
C HIS A 46 -9.36 -0.66 19.89
N ASP A 47 -10.43 -0.02 19.42
CA ASP A 47 -11.35 -0.57 18.42
C ASP A 47 -10.89 -0.38 16.97
N ARG A 48 -9.63 0.01 16.74
CA ARG A 48 -9.08 0.20 15.39
C ARG A 48 -7.96 -0.78 15.09
N THR A 49 -7.99 -1.29 13.86
CA THR A 49 -6.90 -2.06 13.28
C THR A 49 -6.08 -1.16 12.37
N ILE A 50 -4.77 -1.11 12.61
CA ILE A 50 -3.82 -0.36 11.78
C ILE A 50 -2.88 -1.36 11.13
N GLU A 51 -2.95 -1.45 9.81
CA GLU A 51 -2.03 -2.24 8.99
C GLU A 51 -1.07 -1.29 8.26
N THR A 52 0.23 -1.43 8.46
CA THR A 52 1.23 -0.64 7.74
C THR A 52 1.99 -1.53 6.77
N ARG A 53 1.72 -1.37 5.47
CA ARG A 53 2.44 -2.06 4.41
C ARG A 53 3.72 -1.29 4.11
N VAL A 54 4.87 -1.89 4.38
CA VAL A 54 6.19 -1.27 4.24
C VAL A 54 6.89 -1.84 3.02
N VAL A 55 7.48 -0.98 2.20
CA VAL A 55 8.25 -1.32 1.01
C VAL A 55 9.72 -1.01 1.26
N VAL A 56 10.56 -2.01 1.08
CA VAL A 56 12.01 -1.92 1.18
C VAL A 56 12.61 -2.16 -0.20
N GLN A 57 13.49 -1.26 -0.64
CA GLN A 57 14.25 -1.41 -1.88
C GLN A 57 15.72 -1.19 -1.58
N ASN A 58 16.57 -2.10 -2.06
CA ASN A 58 18.02 -2.02 -1.88
C ASN A 58 18.43 -1.82 -0.41
N GLY A 59 17.73 -2.48 0.52
CA GLY A 59 18.01 -2.41 1.96
C GLY A 59 17.55 -1.12 2.64
N GLN A 60 16.78 -0.27 1.97
CA GLN A 60 16.23 0.96 2.54
C GLN A 60 14.71 0.95 2.49
N VAL A 61 14.08 1.44 3.55
CA VAL A 61 12.63 1.65 3.58
C VAL A 61 12.32 2.84 2.66
N THR A 62 11.67 2.59 1.53
CA THR A 62 11.40 3.63 0.52
C THR A 62 9.97 4.14 0.52
N ALA A 63 9.02 3.34 1.02
CA ALA A 63 7.63 3.74 1.13
C ALA A 63 6.88 2.95 2.20
N ALA A 64 5.84 3.54 2.76
CA ALA A 64 4.84 2.84 3.55
C ALA A 64 3.43 3.31 3.21
N LEU A 65 2.46 2.41 3.39
CA LEU A 65 1.03 2.70 3.34
C LEU A 65 0.39 2.23 4.65
N MET A 66 -0.01 3.18 5.48
CA MET A 66 -0.79 2.93 6.68
C MET A 66 -2.28 2.89 6.32
N THR A 67 -2.94 1.79 6.69
CA THR A 67 -4.38 1.58 6.50
C THR A 67 -5.04 1.46 7.87
N THR A 68 -5.90 2.42 8.20
CA THR A 68 -6.65 2.45 9.46
C THR A 68 -8.09 2.03 9.21
N LYS A 69 -8.54 1.00 9.92
CA LYS A 69 -9.92 0.51 9.90
C LYS A 69 -10.55 0.75 11.27
N ILE A 70 -11.64 1.50 11.28
CA ILE A 70 -12.48 1.75 12.46
C ILE A 70 -13.88 1.20 12.12
N PRO A 71 -14.51 0.42 13.00
CA PRO A 71 -15.88 -0.05 12.80
C PRO A 71 -16.82 1.09 12.39
N ASN A 72 -17.66 0.84 11.40
CA ASN A 72 -18.64 1.80 10.87
C ASN A 72 -18.07 3.11 10.29
N GLN A 73 -16.77 3.18 10.00
CA GLN A 73 -16.15 4.32 9.32
C GLN A 73 -15.47 3.92 8.01
N ALA A 74 -15.32 4.90 7.11
CA ALA A 74 -14.55 4.72 5.90
C ALA A 74 -13.08 4.39 6.23
N THR A 75 -12.51 3.41 5.54
CA THR A 75 -11.09 3.06 5.68
C THR A 75 -10.20 4.23 5.27
N GLN A 76 -9.32 4.64 6.18
CA GLN A 76 -8.35 5.70 5.93
C GLN A 76 -7.04 5.10 5.43
N ARG A 77 -6.38 5.77 4.47
CA ARG A 77 -5.11 5.34 3.89
C ARG A 77 -4.16 6.52 3.78
N THR A 78 -2.95 6.36 4.30
CA THR A 78 -1.91 7.39 4.29
C THR A 78 -0.62 6.79 3.75
N ALA A 79 -0.15 7.29 2.61
CA ALA A 79 1.14 6.92 2.04
C ALA A 79 2.20 7.92 2.46
N PHE A 80 3.38 7.46 2.84
CA PHE A 80 4.49 8.32 3.26
C PHE A 80 5.85 7.65 3.08
N VAL A 81 6.92 8.45 3.08
CA VAL A 81 8.29 7.96 3.29
C VAL A 81 8.49 7.84 4.80
N PRO A 82 8.75 6.64 5.34
CA PRO A 82 8.97 6.49 6.77
C PRO A 82 10.19 7.25 7.26
N ALA A 83 10.01 8.05 8.30
CA ALA A 83 11.13 8.63 9.05
C ALA A 83 11.65 7.59 10.06
N PRO A 84 12.97 7.56 10.36
CA PRO A 84 13.53 6.63 11.35
C PRO A 84 12.85 6.69 12.72
N THR A 85 12.33 7.86 13.11
CA THR A 85 11.63 8.09 14.37
C THR A 85 10.26 7.41 14.47
N GLN A 86 9.70 6.93 13.36
CA GLN A 86 8.38 6.29 13.34
C GLN A 86 8.41 4.80 13.70
N GLY A 87 9.59 4.23 14.00
CA GLY A 87 9.72 2.81 14.37
C GLY A 87 9.44 1.83 13.22
N ILE A 88 9.39 2.33 11.98
CA ILE A 88 9.23 1.54 10.76
C ILE A 88 10.61 1.26 10.20
N PHE A 89 11.05 0.02 10.30
CA PHE A 89 12.43 -0.39 10.08
C PHE A 89 12.56 -1.49 9.03
N THR A 90 13.75 -1.69 8.47
CA THR A 90 14.01 -2.94 7.75
C THR A 90 13.87 -4.14 8.69
N MET A 91 13.66 -5.34 8.15
CA MET A 91 13.56 -6.57 8.96
C MET A 91 14.84 -6.82 9.75
N GLU A 92 16.00 -6.57 9.13
CA GLU A 92 17.30 -6.61 9.83
C GLU A 92 17.32 -5.69 11.05
N LYS A 93 16.83 -4.45 10.89
CA LYS A 93 16.79 -3.49 11.99
C LYS A 93 15.71 -3.83 13.03
N ILE A 94 14.63 -4.51 12.64
CA ILE A 94 13.64 -5.10 13.56
C ILE A 94 14.31 -6.17 14.44
N TYR A 95 15.04 -7.14 13.86
CA TYR A 95 15.78 -8.14 14.65
C TYR A 95 16.75 -7.49 15.64
N GLN A 96 17.52 -6.49 15.19
CA GLN A 96 18.46 -5.76 16.05
C GLN A 96 17.74 -5.04 17.20
N ASP A 97 16.64 -4.34 16.91
CA ASP A 97 15.89 -3.61 17.92
C ASP A 97 15.24 -4.55 18.95
N ILE A 98 14.75 -5.71 18.50
CA ILE A 98 14.24 -6.73 19.42
C ILE A 98 15.33 -7.20 20.37
N GLU A 99 16.50 -7.57 19.85
CA GLU A 99 17.63 -8.07 20.63
C GLU A 99 18.18 -7.02 21.61
N GLN A 100 18.27 -5.77 21.18
CA GLN A 100 18.92 -4.69 21.94
C GLN A 100 17.98 -3.98 22.92
N ARG A 101 16.70 -3.83 22.58
CA ARG A 101 15.76 -2.98 23.31
C ARG A 101 14.57 -3.74 23.86
N ILE A 102 13.90 -4.56 23.05
CA ILE A 102 12.64 -5.19 23.45
C ILE A 102 12.88 -6.35 24.40
N TRP A 103 13.78 -7.26 24.05
CA TRP A 103 14.09 -8.46 24.84
C TRP A 103 14.55 -8.12 26.27
N PRO A 104 15.52 -7.22 26.50
CA PRO A 104 15.99 -6.92 27.85
C PRO A 104 14.91 -6.27 28.72
N LYS A 105 14.01 -5.48 28.13
CA LYS A 105 12.91 -4.81 28.85
C LYS A 105 11.74 -5.76 29.15
N ALA A 106 11.44 -6.67 28.24
CA ALA A 106 10.34 -7.61 28.37
C ALA A 106 10.59 -8.65 29.47
N GLY A 107 11.84 -9.11 29.60
CA GLY A 107 12.20 -10.18 30.53
C GLY A 107 11.36 -11.44 30.29
N GLN A 108 10.70 -11.93 31.35
CA GLN A 108 9.83 -13.11 31.28
C GLN A 108 8.51 -12.87 30.53
N ASN A 109 8.12 -11.62 30.29
CA ASN A 109 6.87 -11.27 29.59
C ASN A 109 7.02 -11.25 28.06
N LEU A 110 8.20 -11.58 27.54
CA LEU A 110 8.48 -11.58 26.12
C LEU A 110 7.67 -12.67 25.41
N LYS A 111 6.87 -12.26 24.44
CA LYS A 111 6.16 -13.14 23.50
C LYS A 111 6.92 -13.11 22.18
N ILE A 112 7.30 -14.27 21.66
CA ILE A 112 7.87 -14.42 20.32
C ILE A 112 7.16 -15.54 19.57
N SER A 113 6.84 -15.31 18.30
CA SER A 113 6.31 -16.33 17.40
C SER A 113 6.98 -16.24 16.02
N TYR A 114 6.93 -17.36 15.31
CA TYR A 114 7.51 -17.52 13.97
C TYR A 114 6.47 -18.14 13.03
N ASP A 115 6.60 -17.86 11.74
CA ASP A 115 5.81 -18.54 10.71
C ASP A 115 6.31 -19.96 10.45
N SER A 116 5.65 -20.66 9.52
CA SER A 116 6.02 -22.02 9.10
C SER A 116 7.40 -22.12 8.45
N GLU A 117 7.99 -20.99 8.00
CA GLU A 117 9.34 -20.92 7.44
C GLU A 117 10.38 -20.56 8.50
N GLY A 118 9.96 -20.40 9.77
CA GLY A 118 10.81 -20.00 10.87
C GLY A 118 11.16 -18.51 10.87
N ILE A 119 10.44 -17.66 10.14
CA ILE A 119 10.64 -16.21 10.13
C ILE A 119 9.79 -15.56 11.23
N LEU A 120 10.37 -14.56 11.90
CA LEU A 120 9.71 -13.79 12.94
C LEU A 120 8.34 -13.23 12.50
N GLN A 121 7.29 -13.60 13.23
CA GLN A 121 5.93 -13.05 13.10
C GLN A 121 5.58 -12.10 14.24
N GLU A 122 5.97 -12.41 15.47
CA GLU A 122 5.71 -11.54 16.62
C GLU A 122 6.93 -11.50 17.53
N ALA A 123 7.27 -10.32 18.04
CA ALA A 123 8.20 -10.15 19.15
C ALA A 123 7.84 -8.89 19.94
N GLY A 124 7.45 -9.07 21.20
CA GLY A 124 7.06 -7.95 22.05
C GLY A 124 6.48 -8.39 23.38
N TYR A 125 5.99 -7.41 24.13
CA TYR A 125 5.36 -7.63 25.42
C TYR A 125 4.30 -6.56 25.68
N GLU A 126 3.37 -6.88 26.58
CA GLU A 126 2.44 -5.90 27.13
C GLU A 126 3.03 -5.31 28.42
N ARG A 127 3.02 -3.98 28.54
CA ARG A 127 3.50 -3.34 29.78
C ARG A 127 2.62 -3.71 30.97
N VAL A 128 3.25 -4.10 32.08
CA VAL A 128 2.56 -4.44 33.33
C VAL A 128 1.69 -3.27 33.78
N GLY A 129 0.43 -3.56 34.14
CA GLY A 129 -0.53 -2.56 34.59
C GLY A 129 -1.21 -1.76 33.47
N CYS A 130 -0.97 -2.09 32.20
CA CYS A 130 -1.68 -1.44 31.11
C CYS A 130 -3.13 -1.91 30.97
N LYS A 131 -4.04 -0.96 30.75
CA LYS A 131 -5.40 -1.19 30.24
C LYS A 131 -5.47 -0.61 28.82
N GLY A 132 -5.39 -1.44 27.78
CA GLY A 132 -5.46 -1.01 26.38
C GLY A 132 -4.19 -1.30 25.58
N ASP A 133 -3.86 -0.44 24.61
CA ASP A 133 -2.76 -0.68 23.66
C ASP A 133 -1.39 -0.23 24.20
N CYS A 134 -0.82 -1.04 25.09
CA CYS A 134 0.58 -0.87 25.50
C CYS A 134 1.48 -2.00 25.02
N TYR A 135 1.13 -2.60 23.88
CA TYR A 135 2.01 -3.58 23.25
C TYR A 135 3.26 -2.87 22.72
N GLU A 136 4.42 -3.25 23.25
CA GLU A 136 5.73 -2.78 22.80
C GLU A 136 6.41 -3.92 22.06
N GLY A 137 6.51 -3.80 20.73
CA GLY A 137 6.88 -4.93 19.89
C GLY A 137 6.62 -4.73 18.41
N TYR A 138 6.81 -5.82 17.68
CA TYR A 138 6.49 -5.95 16.27
C TYR A 138 5.55 -7.13 16.07
N ARG A 139 4.49 -6.91 15.28
CA ARG A 139 3.63 -7.96 14.74
C ARG A 139 3.66 -7.87 13.23
N ILE A 140 4.26 -8.87 12.59
CA ILE A 140 4.47 -8.97 11.15
C ILE A 140 3.45 -9.97 10.63
N LYS A 141 2.48 -9.47 9.86
CA LYS A 141 1.40 -10.31 9.30
C LYS A 141 1.87 -11.15 8.12
N ASP A 142 2.66 -10.55 7.24
CA ASP A 142 3.16 -11.21 6.03
C ASP A 142 4.41 -10.50 5.51
N ILE A 143 5.24 -11.27 4.78
CA ILE A 143 6.42 -10.79 4.07
C ILE A 143 6.34 -11.25 2.61
N ARG A 144 6.69 -10.37 1.68
CA ARG A 144 6.80 -10.66 0.25
C ARG A 144 8.19 -10.36 -0.25
N LEU A 145 8.88 -11.39 -0.71
CA LEU A 145 10.25 -11.31 -1.25
C LEU A 145 10.32 -10.72 -2.67
N LYS A 146 9.16 -10.46 -3.30
CA LYS A 146 9.05 -9.77 -4.58
C LYS A 146 7.93 -8.74 -4.51
N LEU A 147 8.23 -7.53 -4.99
CA LEU A 147 7.23 -6.45 -5.04
C LEU A 147 6.17 -6.77 -6.09
N GLY A 148 4.91 -6.75 -5.67
CA GLY A 148 3.76 -6.93 -6.54
C GLY A 148 3.19 -5.59 -7.00
N ILE A 149 2.00 -5.67 -7.57
CA ILE A 149 1.26 -4.51 -8.06
C ILE A 149 0.97 -3.49 -6.95
N GLN A 150 0.60 -3.99 -5.76
CA GLN A 150 0.25 -3.17 -4.61
C GLN A 150 1.45 -2.32 -4.17
N GLU A 151 2.63 -2.93 -4.05
CA GLU A 151 3.86 -2.23 -3.66
C GLU A 151 4.27 -1.18 -4.70
N ARG A 152 4.11 -1.48 -6.00
CA ARG A 152 4.37 -0.52 -7.08
C ARG A 152 3.42 0.68 -7.01
N ILE A 153 2.15 0.45 -6.69
CA ILE A 153 1.17 1.52 -6.45
C ILE A 153 1.57 2.36 -5.23
N ILE A 154 1.97 1.72 -4.12
CA ILE A 154 2.41 2.42 -2.90
C ILE A 154 3.61 3.34 -3.18
N LEU A 155 4.63 2.85 -3.89
CA LEU A 155 5.79 3.65 -4.29
C LEU A 155 5.38 4.89 -5.08
N SER A 156 4.47 4.72 -6.04
CA SER A 156 3.94 5.82 -6.84
C SER A 156 3.09 6.79 -6.02
N MET A 157 2.30 6.28 -5.06
CA MET A 157 1.46 7.09 -4.19
C MET A 157 2.28 7.96 -3.24
N VAL A 158 3.41 7.46 -2.73
CA VAL A 158 4.35 8.27 -1.93
C VAL A 158 4.93 9.41 -2.75
N LYS A 159 5.31 9.16 -4.01
CA LYS A 159 5.75 10.22 -4.93
C LYS A 159 4.63 11.24 -5.18
N TRP A 160 3.40 10.76 -5.30
CA TRP A 160 2.23 11.64 -5.44
C TRP A 160 2.05 12.53 -4.21
N GLU A 161 2.10 12.00 -2.99
CA GLU A 161 1.95 12.82 -1.77
C GLU A 161 3.05 13.88 -1.63
N GLN A 162 4.30 13.53 -1.98
CA GLN A 162 5.41 14.49 -2.04
C GLN A 162 5.12 15.61 -3.05
N GLN A 163 4.70 15.24 -4.26
CA GLN A 163 4.43 16.20 -5.33
C GLN A 163 3.22 17.10 -5.01
N LYS A 164 2.19 16.51 -4.41
CA LYS A 164 0.98 17.19 -3.93
C LYS A 164 1.30 18.25 -2.89
N ALA A 165 2.21 17.96 -1.95
CA ALA A 165 2.70 18.96 -0.99
C ALA A 165 3.43 20.10 -1.70
N GLN A 166 4.35 19.79 -2.62
CA GLN A 166 5.11 20.81 -3.37
C GLN A 166 4.21 21.72 -4.23
N TRP A 167 3.14 21.18 -4.80
CA TRP A 167 2.23 21.91 -5.67
C TRP A 167 1.04 22.54 -4.95
N ASN A 168 1.04 22.54 -3.61
CA ASN A 168 -0.12 22.99 -2.82
C ASN A 168 -1.43 22.33 -3.29
N ASN A 169 -1.34 21.06 -3.71
CA ASN A 169 -2.44 20.26 -4.25
C ASN A 169 -3.18 20.95 -5.43
N THR A 170 -2.45 21.72 -6.24
CA THR A 170 -2.95 22.45 -7.42
C THR A 170 -2.20 21.99 -8.67
N TYR A 171 -2.94 21.38 -9.60
CA TYR A 171 -2.38 20.67 -10.75
C TYR A 171 -3.45 20.36 -11.78
N TYR A 172 -3.05 20.06 -13.00
CA TYR A 172 -3.93 19.47 -14.00
C TYR A 172 -3.38 18.14 -14.50
N PHE A 173 -4.28 17.30 -15.02
CA PHE A 173 -3.90 16.05 -15.66
C PHE A 173 -4.80 15.75 -16.86
N ILE A 174 -4.30 14.95 -17.79
CA ILE A 174 -5.01 14.53 -19.00
C ILE A 174 -5.32 13.04 -18.89
N ALA A 175 -6.61 12.71 -18.72
CA ALA A 175 -7.09 11.34 -18.74
C ALA A 175 -7.53 10.96 -20.16
N ILE A 176 -7.07 9.80 -20.65
CA ILE A 176 -7.43 9.25 -21.96
C ILE A 176 -8.41 8.09 -21.75
N SER A 177 -9.42 8.02 -22.62
CA SER A 177 -10.34 6.89 -22.73
C SER A 177 -10.76 6.63 -24.18
N GLY A 178 -11.27 5.44 -24.47
CA GLY A 178 -11.57 5.01 -25.84
C GLY A 178 -10.36 4.36 -26.52
N GLY A 179 -10.51 4.09 -27.81
CA GLY A 179 -9.57 3.32 -28.63
C GLY A 179 -10.07 3.23 -30.06
N LYS A 180 -9.22 2.74 -30.97
CA LYS A 180 -9.62 2.54 -32.38
C LYS A 180 -10.79 1.56 -32.49
N ALA A 181 -10.73 0.45 -31.76
CA ALA A 181 -11.81 -0.53 -31.73
C ALA A 181 -13.11 0.06 -31.14
N ALA A 182 -13.01 0.90 -30.10
CA ALA A 182 -14.17 1.61 -29.55
C ALA A 182 -14.77 2.66 -30.51
N GLY A 183 -14.07 2.98 -31.62
CA GLY A 183 -14.49 3.93 -32.63
C GLY A 183 -14.34 5.40 -32.23
N TYR A 184 -13.76 5.69 -31.07
CA TYR A 184 -13.49 7.05 -30.62
C TYR A 184 -12.29 7.11 -29.66
N SER A 185 -11.69 8.29 -29.52
CA SER A 185 -10.80 8.64 -28.41
C SER A 185 -11.33 9.88 -27.70
N SER A 186 -11.16 9.92 -26.38
CA SER A 186 -11.53 11.04 -25.52
C SER A 186 -10.34 11.41 -24.64
N GLU A 187 -9.95 12.68 -24.71
CA GLU A 187 -8.96 13.29 -23.83
C GLU A 187 -9.64 14.31 -22.93
N ARG A 188 -9.59 14.07 -21.61
CA ARG A 188 -10.14 14.97 -20.60
C ARG A 188 -9.02 15.66 -19.85
N THR A 189 -8.92 16.98 -20.00
CA THR A 189 -8.05 17.82 -19.17
C THR A 189 -8.80 18.23 -17.91
N ILE A 190 -8.31 17.81 -16.76
CA ILE A 190 -8.92 18.00 -15.44
C ILE A 190 -8.02 18.91 -14.63
N TYR A 191 -8.52 20.09 -14.24
CA TYR A 191 -7.83 21.06 -13.40
C TYR A 191 -8.30 20.94 -11.96
N VAL A 192 -7.34 20.82 -11.04
CA VAL A 192 -7.53 20.68 -9.61
C VAL A 192 -6.86 21.86 -8.93
N ARG A 193 -7.56 22.52 -8.00
CA ARG A 193 -7.01 23.57 -7.14
C ARG A 193 -7.32 23.24 -5.69
N ASN A 194 -6.29 23.20 -4.85
CA ASN A 194 -6.39 22.82 -3.44
C ASN A 194 -7.17 21.51 -3.26
N GLY A 195 -6.90 20.51 -4.10
CA GLY A 195 -7.55 19.20 -4.09
C GLY A 195 -8.95 19.13 -4.70
N LYS A 196 -9.56 20.26 -5.09
CA LYS A 196 -10.91 20.32 -5.66
C LYS A 196 -10.85 20.49 -7.18
N VAL A 197 -11.65 19.71 -7.91
CA VAL A 197 -11.77 19.85 -9.37
C VAL A 197 -12.49 21.17 -9.70
N ILE A 198 -11.80 22.07 -10.39
CA ILE A 198 -12.33 23.40 -10.75
C ILE A 198 -12.71 23.50 -12.23
N LYS A 199 -12.14 22.69 -13.11
CA LYS A 199 -12.46 22.70 -14.55
C LYS A 199 -12.20 21.34 -15.15
N VAL A 200 -13.09 20.89 -16.02
CA VAL A 200 -12.88 19.69 -16.85
C VAL A 200 -13.28 20.05 -18.28
N SER A 201 -12.36 19.86 -19.21
CA SER A 201 -12.61 20.02 -20.65
C SER A 201 -12.25 18.73 -21.38
N GLU A 202 -13.12 18.32 -22.30
CA GLU A 202 -12.96 17.10 -23.09
C GLU A 202 -12.80 17.44 -24.56
N VAL A 203 -11.84 16.80 -25.22
CA VAL A 203 -11.75 16.69 -26.67
C VAL A 203 -12.06 15.25 -27.03
N ARG A 204 -13.08 15.03 -27.87
CA ARG A 204 -13.44 13.70 -28.35
C ARG A 204 -13.29 13.64 -29.86
N VAL A 205 -12.61 12.60 -30.35
CA VAL A 205 -12.44 12.31 -31.79
C VAL A 205 -13.21 11.03 -32.09
N ASN A 206 -14.10 11.07 -33.08
CA ASN A 206 -14.81 9.91 -33.59
C ASN A 206 -14.13 9.42 -34.87
N TYR A 207 -13.57 8.21 -34.83
CA TYR A 207 -12.80 7.66 -35.95
C TYR A 207 -13.68 7.23 -37.12
N LYS A 208 -14.95 6.88 -36.87
CA LYS A 208 -15.88 6.44 -37.91
C LYS A 208 -16.35 7.60 -38.79
N THR A 209 -16.60 8.75 -38.17
CA THR A 209 -17.08 9.96 -38.87
C THR A 209 -15.97 10.96 -39.17
N ASN A 210 -14.75 10.70 -38.69
CA ASN A 210 -13.61 11.61 -38.74
C ASN A 210 -13.96 13.04 -38.22
N THR A 211 -14.77 13.09 -37.16
CA THR A 211 -15.18 14.35 -36.52
C THR A 211 -14.53 14.53 -35.16
N SER A 212 -14.41 15.79 -34.72
CA SER A 212 -13.99 16.11 -33.36
C SER A 212 -15.00 17.02 -32.69
N SER A 213 -15.16 16.86 -31.38
CA SER A 213 -15.98 17.73 -30.55
C SER A 213 -15.22 18.18 -29.31
N ARG A 214 -15.58 19.35 -28.80
CA ARG A 214 -15.04 19.92 -27.57
C ARG A 214 -16.18 20.17 -26.61
N ARG A 215 -15.98 19.82 -25.35
CA ARG A 215 -16.99 20.03 -24.30
C ARG A 215 -16.35 20.57 -23.04
N LEU A 216 -17.02 21.54 -22.43
CA LEU A 216 -16.73 22.00 -21.09
C LEU A 216 -17.76 21.41 -20.13
N TYR A 217 -17.30 20.83 -19.02
CA TYR A 217 -18.18 20.21 -18.04
C TYR A 217 -18.79 21.28 -17.13
N THR A 218 -20.07 21.11 -16.81
CA THR A 218 -20.79 21.90 -15.81
C THR A 218 -20.26 21.66 -14.40
N ARG A 219 -20.67 22.51 -13.45
CA ARG A 219 -20.30 22.36 -12.03
C ARG A 219 -20.74 21.00 -11.44
N THR A 220 -21.92 20.51 -11.82
CA THR A 220 -22.49 19.25 -11.34
C THR A 220 -21.77 18.04 -11.95
N GLU A 221 -21.28 18.15 -13.18
CA GLU A 221 -20.55 17.06 -13.83
C GLU A 221 -19.10 16.98 -13.32
N ARG A 222 -18.45 18.13 -13.11
CA ARG A 222 -17.08 18.14 -12.58
C ARG A 222 -17.00 17.66 -11.13
N SER A 223 -18.04 17.82 -10.31
CA SER A 223 -18.04 17.27 -8.94
C SER A 223 -18.08 15.73 -8.91
N LYS A 224 -18.58 15.11 -9.99
CA LYS A 224 -18.52 13.66 -10.21
C LYS A 224 -17.20 13.21 -10.82
N THR A 225 -16.36 14.15 -11.29
CA THR A 225 -15.04 13.84 -11.83
C THR A 225 -14.06 13.69 -10.67
N GLY A 226 -13.41 12.53 -10.57
CA GLY A 226 -12.37 12.28 -9.59
C GLY A 226 -11.10 13.10 -9.85
N ASN A 227 -10.29 13.26 -8.81
CA ASN A 227 -8.92 13.77 -8.88
C ASN A 227 -7.91 12.60 -8.80
N LEU A 228 -6.59 12.88 -8.76
CA LEU A 228 -5.59 11.81 -8.67
C LEU A 228 -5.69 10.97 -7.40
N ASP A 229 -6.15 11.53 -6.27
CA ASP A 229 -6.37 10.76 -5.03
C ASP A 229 -7.44 9.66 -5.26
N GLY A 230 -8.49 9.98 -6.02
CA GLY A 230 -9.50 9.02 -6.44
C GLY A 230 -8.93 7.91 -7.34
N PHE A 231 -7.95 8.24 -8.19
CA PHE A 231 -7.31 7.27 -9.08
C PHE A 231 -6.40 6.31 -8.29
N TYR A 232 -5.62 6.80 -7.33
CA TYR A 232 -4.85 5.95 -6.42
C TYR A 232 -5.75 5.09 -5.53
N THR A 233 -6.88 5.64 -5.06
CA THR A 233 -7.88 4.88 -4.31
C THR A 233 -8.44 3.73 -5.15
N TYR A 234 -8.79 3.99 -6.42
CA TYR A 234 -9.20 2.95 -7.36
C TYR A 234 -8.11 1.89 -7.57
N ALA A 235 -6.86 2.32 -7.80
CA ALA A 235 -5.73 1.41 -7.98
C ALA A 235 -5.58 0.44 -6.80
N LEU A 236 -5.63 0.95 -5.57
CA LEU A 236 -5.49 0.12 -4.36
C LEU A 236 -6.70 -0.77 -4.07
N THR A 237 -7.92 -0.32 -4.37
CA THR A 237 -9.14 -1.02 -3.92
C THR A 237 -9.78 -1.89 -5.00
N LYS A 238 -9.53 -1.59 -6.28
CA LYS A 238 -10.14 -2.28 -7.42
C LYS A 238 -9.15 -3.04 -8.28
N VAL A 239 -7.89 -2.64 -8.31
CA VAL A 239 -6.86 -3.27 -9.18
C VAL A 239 -5.90 -4.13 -8.36
N ALA A 240 -5.33 -3.60 -7.28
CA ALA A 240 -4.36 -4.33 -6.48
C ALA A 240 -4.85 -5.68 -5.90
N PRO A 241 -6.12 -5.84 -5.49
CA PRO A 241 -6.64 -7.10 -4.97
C PRO A 241 -6.97 -8.14 -6.05
N VAL A 242 -6.90 -7.78 -7.34
CA VAL A 242 -7.29 -8.67 -8.43
C VAL A 242 -6.27 -9.78 -8.59
N SER A 243 -6.75 -11.03 -8.57
CA SER A 243 -5.90 -12.19 -8.84
C SER A 243 -5.44 -12.19 -10.31
N PRO A 244 -4.12 -12.30 -10.56
CA PRO A 244 -3.56 -12.49 -11.90
C PRO A 244 -4.05 -13.76 -12.61
N ASP A 245 -4.66 -14.70 -11.89
CA ASP A 245 -5.21 -15.92 -12.51
C ASP A 245 -6.49 -15.61 -13.29
N LYS A 246 -7.25 -14.61 -12.84
CA LYS A 246 -8.57 -14.25 -13.40
C LYS A 246 -8.49 -13.15 -14.45
N LYS A 247 -7.56 -12.21 -14.30
CA LYS A 247 -7.46 -11.00 -15.13
C LYS A 247 -6.01 -10.58 -15.31
N ASP A 248 -5.72 -9.97 -16.44
CA ASP A 248 -4.48 -9.25 -16.64
C ASP A 248 -4.52 -7.93 -15.88
N VAL A 249 -3.46 -7.64 -15.14
CA VAL A 249 -3.35 -6.45 -14.29
C VAL A 249 -2.30 -5.52 -14.88
N TYR A 250 -2.71 -4.28 -15.15
CA TYR A 250 -1.87 -3.27 -15.78
C TYR A 250 -1.54 -2.17 -14.79
N PHE A 251 -0.25 -1.83 -14.69
CA PHE A 251 0.22 -0.65 -13.99
C PHE A 251 1.51 -0.13 -14.60
N LYS A 252 1.50 1.15 -14.95
CA LYS A 252 2.66 1.89 -15.41
C LYS A 252 2.71 3.24 -14.71
N THR A 253 3.93 3.71 -14.53
CA THR A 253 4.22 5.07 -14.07
C THR A 253 4.83 5.87 -15.22
N GLY A 254 4.65 7.19 -15.20
CA GLY A 254 5.44 8.09 -16.03
C GLY A 254 6.86 8.28 -15.47
N GLU A 255 7.64 9.16 -16.10
CA GLU A 255 9.03 9.48 -15.71
C GLU A 255 9.13 10.05 -14.29
N SER A 256 8.11 10.78 -13.83
CA SER A 256 8.03 11.32 -12.47
C SER A 256 7.71 10.26 -11.40
N GLY A 257 7.51 9.00 -11.78
CA GLY A 257 7.06 7.94 -10.88
C GLY A 257 5.57 8.01 -10.52
N LEU A 258 4.82 8.98 -11.07
CA LEU A 258 3.37 9.08 -10.90
C LEU A 258 2.64 8.09 -11.82
N ILE A 259 1.45 7.66 -11.42
CA ILE A 259 0.63 6.70 -12.16
C ILE A 259 0.26 7.23 -13.55
N SER A 260 0.56 6.45 -14.59
CA SER A 260 0.24 6.77 -15.99
C SER A 260 -0.74 5.76 -16.63
N LEU A 261 -0.80 4.54 -16.09
CA LEU A 261 -1.77 3.53 -16.48
C LEU A 261 -2.11 2.68 -15.26
N VAL A 262 -3.40 2.42 -15.03
CA VAL A 262 -3.82 1.42 -14.06
C VAL A 262 -5.16 0.81 -14.43
N GLY A 263 -5.27 -0.51 -14.38
CA GLY A 263 -6.51 -1.19 -14.71
C GLY A 263 -6.36 -2.69 -14.82
N THR A 264 -7.41 -3.31 -15.32
CA THR A 264 -7.46 -4.76 -15.57
C THR A 264 -8.12 -5.07 -16.91
N ALA A 265 -7.77 -6.20 -17.51
CA ALA A 265 -8.51 -6.78 -18.63
C ALA A 265 -8.85 -8.24 -18.31
N LEU A 266 -9.95 -8.75 -18.86
CA LEU A 266 -10.22 -10.18 -18.79
C LEU A 266 -9.12 -10.93 -19.54
N LYS A 267 -8.72 -12.11 -19.05
CA LYS A 267 -7.81 -12.97 -19.80
C LYS A 267 -8.46 -13.39 -21.12
N ASN A 268 -7.64 -13.52 -22.15
CA ASN A 268 -8.06 -13.91 -23.50
C ASN A 268 -9.13 -12.97 -24.09
N CYS A 269 -9.21 -11.75 -23.58
CA CYS A 269 -10.12 -10.77 -24.13
C CYS A 269 -9.40 -10.11 -25.31
N GLU A 270 -10.12 -10.01 -26.42
CA GLU A 270 -9.66 -9.34 -27.63
C GLU A 270 -9.67 -7.80 -27.41
N ASP A 271 -9.98 -7.04 -28.46
CA ASP A 271 -9.95 -5.59 -28.39
C ASP A 271 -10.97 -5.02 -27.37
N ASP A 272 -10.63 -3.87 -26.76
CA ASP A 272 -11.47 -3.03 -25.89
C ASP A 272 -11.88 -3.56 -24.50
N CYS A 273 -11.26 -4.61 -23.99
CA CYS A 273 -11.64 -5.13 -22.67
C CYS A 273 -10.99 -4.44 -21.46
N PHE A 274 -10.11 -3.46 -21.71
CA PHE A 274 -9.41 -2.76 -20.65
C PHE A 274 -10.37 -1.90 -19.82
N THR A 275 -10.46 -2.19 -18.53
CA THR A 275 -11.17 -1.37 -17.54
C THR A 275 -10.16 -0.69 -16.64
N GLY A 276 -10.05 0.64 -16.73
CA GLY A 276 -9.12 1.40 -15.91
C GLY A 276 -8.96 2.84 -16.35
N TYR A 277 -7.81 3.41 -16.01
CA TYR A 277 -7.43 4.79 -16.28
C TYR A 277 -6.09 4.85 -16.99
N THR A 278 -6.03 5.69 -18.03
CA THR A 278 -4.79 6.10 -18.68
C THR A 278 -4.61 7.60 -18.48
N ILE A 279 -3.45 8.01 -17.97
CA ILE A 279 -3.10 9.41 -17.77
C ILE A 279 -1.91 9.74 -18.68
N ALA A 280 -2.13 10.68 -19.60
CA ALA A 280 -1.12 11.10 -20.57
C ALA A 280 -0.12 12.11 -19.97
N ARG A 281 -0.58 12.93 -19.02
CA ARG A 281 0.18 14.06 -18.49
C ARG A 281 -0.34 14.48 -17.13
N ILE A 282 0.57 14.89 -16.24
CA ILE A 282 0.30 15.50 -14.94
C ILE A 282 1.27 16.68 -14.77
N ARG A 283 0.79 17.88 -14.44
CA ARG A 283 1.62 19.08 -14.20
C ARG A 283 0.96 20.05 -13.21
N SER A 284 1.76 20.82 -12.47
CA SER A 284 1.27 22.00 -11.74
C SER A 284 0.89 23.14 -12.70
N PHE A 285 0.10 24.09 -12.21
CA PHE A 285 -0.25 25.35 -12.88
C PHE A 285 -0.55 26.44 -11.86
#